data_AF-A0A843B0Q0-F1
#
_entry.id   AF-A0A843B0Q0-F1
#
_cell.length_a   1.000
_cell.length_b   1.000
_cell.length_c   1.000
_cell.angle_alpha   90.00
_cell.angle_beta   90.00
_cell.angle_gamma   90.00
#
_symmetry.space_group_name_H-M   'P 1'
#
loop_
_entity.id
_entity.type
_entity.pdbx_description
1 polymer ?
#
loop_
_entity_poly.entity_id
_entity_poly.type
_entity_poly.pdbx_seq_one_letter_code
_entity_poly.pdbx_strand_id
1 'polypeptide(L)'
;MIKVKNDSRISLLVEGYPRNGYQTYSKLVGRSTSGLCISRLHPDYVAQKYDLEMSKRYWLSNQSGEENIAPKSLNQLVKVVRSELRGRSGSKIFLDGLEYLLLFNDMNKVLDTLSEIDSLLKAARAELVMAIDPLTFEQKDLERMWGAFPRYTAEELLAKYSVGGSINIPTSIGAERERSDVRV
;
A
#
# COMPACT_ATOMS: atom_id res chain seq x y z
N MET A 1 2.23 -1.44 28.32
CA MET A 1 1.17 -1.97 27.42
C MET A 1 0.96 -0.96 26.31
N ILE A 2 1.38 -1.26 25.08
CA ILE A 2 1.09 -0.40 23.93
C ILE A 2 -0.36 -0.68 23.55
N LYS A 3 -1.27 0.27 23.79
CA LYS A 3 -2.65 0.20 23.33
C LYS A 3 -2.64 0.24 21.80
N VAL A 4 -3.07 -0.83 21.14
CA VAL A 4 -3.39 -0.80 19.71
C VAL A 4 -4.35 0.37 19.47
N LYS A 5 -3.94 1.34 18.64
CA LYS A 5 -4.82 2.42 18.20
C LYS A 5 -5.88 1.81 17.26
N ASN A 6 -7.00 1.34 17.82
CA ASN A 6 -8.12 0.77 17.06
C ASN A 6 -8.77 1.76 16.07
N ASP A 7 -8.38 3.04 16.09
CA ASP A 7 -8.82 4.08 15.16
C ASP A 7 -7.77 4.42 14.09
N SER A 8 -6.67 3.67 14.00
CA SER A 8 -5.66 3.90 12.95
C SER A 8 -6.25 3.71 11.55
N ARG A 9 -5.95 4.64 10.64
CA ARG A 9 -6.22 4.55 9.19
C ARG A 9 -5.04 3.92 8.43
N ILE A 10 -3.94 3.65 9.13
CA ILE A 10 -2.83 2.81 8.64
C ILE A 10 -3.08 1.37 9.06
N SER A 11 -2.90 0.43 8.14
CA SER A 11 -2.99 -1.02 8.38
C SER A 11 -1.75 -1.73 7.84
N LEU A 12 -1.25 -2.71 8.59
CA LEU A 12 -0.13 -3.56 8.17
C LEU A 12 -0.67 -4.76 7.40
N LEU A 13 -0.29 -4.88 6.13
CA LEU A 13 -0.41 -6.12 5.37
C LEU A 13 0.81 -6.97 5.69
N VAL A 14 0.60 -8.02 6.47
CA VAL A 14 1.64 -8.96 6.85
C VAL A 14 1.78 -10.00 5.74
N GLU A 15 2.94 -10.04 5.09
CA GLU A 15 3.22 -10.97 4.01
C GLU A 15 4.58 -11.66 4.16
N GLY A 16 4.69 -12.86 3.60
CA GLY A 16 5.94 -13.60 3.46
C GLY A 16 6.27 -13.82 1.98
N TYR A 17 7.08 -14.84 1.67
CA TYR A 17 7.30 -15.25 0.29
C TYR A 17 6.27 -16.32 -0.14
N PRO A 18 5.64 -16.20 -1.33
CA PRO A 18 5.72 -15.08 -2.26
C PRO A 18 4.97 -13.83 -1.76
N ARG A 19 5.51 -12.65 -2.04
CA ARG A 19 4.92 -11.36 -1.66
C ARG A 19 3.79 -10.99 -2.61
N ASN A 20 2.62 -10.70 -2.06
CA ASN A 20 1.37 -10.48 -2.79
C ASN A 20 0.78 -9.08 -2.56
N GLY A 21 1.55 -8.17 -1.94
CA GLY A 21 1.10 -6.85 -1.54
C GLY A 21 0.60 -6.00 -2.70
N TYR A 22 1.33 -6.00 -3.81
CA TYR A 22 0.95 -5.27 -5.02
C TYR A 22 -0.35 -5.80 -5.64
N GLN A 23 -0.51 -7.13 -5.73
CA GLN A 23 -1.74 -7.74 -6.24
C GLN A 23 -2.93 -7.48 -5.32
N THR A 24 -2.69 -7.54 -4.01
CA THR A 24 -3.71 -7.21 -3.00
C THR A 24 -4.14 -5.77 -3.16
N TYR A 25 -3.19 -4.83 -3.24
CA TYR A 25 -3.47 -3.42 -3.44
C TYR A 25 -4.17 -3.14 -4.78
N SER A 26 -3.74 -3.77 -5.87
CA SER A 26 -4.40 -3.66 -7.19
C SER A 26 -5.89 -4.05 -7.12
N LYS A 27 -6.22 -5.15 -6.45
CA LYS A 27 -7.62 -5.54 -6.19
C LYS A 27 -8.37 -4.53 -5.31
N LEU A 28 -7.71 -3.94 -4.31
CA LEU A 28 -8.32 -2.96 -3.41
C LEU A 28 -8.62 -1.63 -4.09
N VAL A 29 -7.74 -1.16 -4.98
CA VAL A 29 -7.88 0.12 -5.67
C VAL A 29 -8.68 -0.01 -6.98
N GLY A 30 -8.68 -1.19 -7.59
CA GLY A 30 -9.32 -1.45 -8.88
C GLY A 30 -8.84 -0.45 -9.93
N ARG A 31 -9.79 0.12 -10.70
CA ARG A 31 -9.50 1.15 -11.72
C ARG A 31 -9.68 2.58 -11.21
N SER A 32 -9.56 2.81 -9.89
CA SER A 32 -9.72 4.15 -9.31
C SER A 32 -8.52 5.05 -9.61
N THR A 33 -8.78 6.32 -9.92
CA THR A 33 -7.76 7.37 -10.06
C THR A 33 -7.32 7.98 -8.71
N SER A 34 -7.94 7.54 -7.60
CA SER A 34 -7.62 7.96 -6.23
C SER A 34 -6.71 6.96 -5.51
N GLY A 35 -5.86 6.27 -6.28
CA GLY A 35 -4.82 5.37 -5.80
C GLY A 35 -3.45 6.05 -5.76
N LEU A 36 -2.69 5.78 -4.71
CA LEU A 36 -1.28 6.14 -4.62
C LEU A 36 -0.45 4.93 -4.18
N CYS A 37 0.51 4.52 -5.00
CA CYS A 37 1.47 3.47 -4.69
C CYS A 37 2.85 4.07 -4.45
N ILE A 38 3.41 3.90 -3.26
CA ILE A 38 4.79 4.27 -2.92
C ILE A 38 5.55 2.97 -2.68
N SER A 39 6.59 2.72 -3.47
CA SER A 39 7.18 1.39 -3.51
C SER A 39 8.65 1.40 -3.91
N ARG A 40 9.40 0.35 -3.59
CA ARG A 40 10.81 0.20 -4.00
C ARG A 40 10.99 -0.27 -5.44
N LEU A 41 9.92 -0.71 -6.09
CA LEU A 41 9.93 -1.15 -7.47
C LEU A 41 9.77 0.07 -8.39
N HIS A 42 10.39 -0.01 -9.57
CA HIS A 42 10.29 1.06 -10.56
C HIS A 42 8.81 1.30 -10.93
N PRO A 43 8.33 2.56 -11.04
CA PRO A 43 6.92 2.87 -11.29
C PRO A 43 6.34 2.20 -12.54
N ASP A 44 7.09 2.15 -13.63
CA ASP A 44 6.65 1.50 -14.88
C ASP A 44 6.49 -0.01 -14.72
N TYR A 45 7.39 -0.65 -13.95
CA TYR A 45 7.25 -2.06 -13.64
C TYR A 45 6.00 -2.32 -12.81
N VAL A 46 5.76 -1.48 -11.79
CA VAL A 46 4.56 -1.58 -10.93
C VAL A 46 3.29 -1.42 -11.75
N ALA A 47 3.27 -0.44 -12.67
CA ALA A 47 2.13 -0.20 -13.54
C ALA A 47 1.81 -1.43 -14.40
N GLN A 48 2.78 -1.89 -15.19
CA GLN A 48 2.58 -2.96 -16.17
C GLN A 48 2.36 -4.33 -15.52
N LYS A 49 3.03 -4.61 -14.41
CA LYS A 49 3.00 -5.95 -13.79
C LYS A 49 1.74 -6.19 -12.96
N TYR A 50 1.16 -5.12 -12.40
CA TYR A 50 0.07 -5.22 -11.41
C TYR A 50 -1.19 -4.44 -11.80
N ASP A 51 -1.32 -4.00 -13.05
CA ASP A 51 -2.45 -3.23 -13.57
C ASP A 51 -2.72 -1.93 -12.77
N LEU A 52 -1.65 -1.22 -12.42
CA LEU A 52 -1.70 -0.01 -11.58
C LEU A 52 -1.49 1.28 -12.38
N GLU A 53 -1.73 1.29 -13.69
CA GLU A 53 -1.52 2.43 -14.59
C GLU A 53 -2.30 3.68 -14.16
N MET A 54 -3.51 3.49 -13.61
CA MET A 54 -4.39 4.58 -13.19
C MET A 54 -4.06 5.15 -11.80
N SER A 55 -3.27 4.43 -11.01
CA SER A 55 -2.80 4.91 -9.71
C SER A 55 -1.62 5.87 -9.90
N LYS A 56 -1.51 6.92 -9.08
CA LYS A 56 -0.23 7.64 -8.97
C LYS A 56 0.81 6.71 -8.36
N ARG A 57 2.06 6.83 -8.78
CA ARG A 57 3.15 5.97 -8.32
C ARG A 57 4.36 6.83 -7.95
N TYR A 58 4.99 6.50 -6.84
CA TYR A 58 6.25 7.11 -6.44
C TYR A 58 7.27 6.01 -6.14
N TRP A 59 8.48 6.20 -6.64
CA TRP A 59 9.58 5.29 -6.41
C TRP A 59 10.36 5.67 -5.16
N LEU A 60 10.39 4.78 -4.17
CA LEU A 60 11.25 4.90 -3.01
C LEU A 60 12.68 4.50 -3.40
N SER A 61 13.48 5.51 -3.76
CA SER A 61 14.78 5.33 -4.40
C SER A 61 15.69 6.55 -4.16
N ASN A 62 17.00 6.33 -4.13
CA ASN A 62 18.00 7.41 -4.12
C ASN A 62 18.22 8.05 -5.50
N GLN A 63 17.55 7.55 -6.54
CA GLN A 63 17.63 8.17 -7.87
C GLN A 63 16.93 9.54 -7.89
N SER A 64 17.45 10.45 -8.71
CA SER A 64 16.82 11.75 -8.93
C SER A 64 15.62 11.60 -9.88
N GLY A 65 14.53 12.31 -9.61
CA GLY A 65 13.31 12.28 -10.43
C GLY A 65 12.14 12.92 -9.71
N GLU A 66 11.15 13.40 -10.47
CA GLU A 66 9.96 14.07 -9.91
C GLU A 66 9.07 13.12 -9.10
N GLU A 67 8.99 11.86 -9.53
CA GLU A 67 8.21 10.80 -8.88
C GLU A 67 9.07 9.92 -7.96
N ASN A 68 10.22 10.43 -7.49
CA ASN A 68 11.10 9.69 -6.59
C ASN A 68 11.06 10.26 -5.18
N ILE A 69 11.05 9.38 -4.18
CA ILE A 69 11.18 9.71 -2.76
C ILE A 69 12.49 9.11 -2.27
N ALA A 70 13.41 9.95 -1.82
CA ALA A 70 14.63 9.44 -1.20
C ALA A 70 14.31 8.81 0.17
N PRO A 71 14.83 7.62 0.51
CA PRO A 71 14.50 6.93 1.76
C PRO A 71 14.87 7.73 3.02
N LYS A 72 15.91 8.57 2.96
CA LYS A 72 16.29 9.50 4.05
C LYS A 72 15.31 10.66 4.25
N SER A 73 14.39 10.89 3.31
CA SER A 73 13.54 12.08 3.25
C SER A 73 12.11 11.80 3.72
N LEU A 74 11.92 11.49 5.00
CA LEU A 74 10.58 11.27 5.59
C LEU A 74 9.63 12.47 5.37
N ASN A 75 10.16 13.70 5.38
CA ASN A 75 9.39 14.90 5.05
C ASN A 75 8.81 14.88 3.64
N GLN A 76 9.49 14.25 2.68
CA GLN A 76 9.00 14.13 1.31
C GLN A 76 7.87 13.09 1.23
N LEU A 77 7.98 11.98 1.98
CA LEU A 77 6.90 11.00 2.12
C LEU A 77 5.60 11.67 2.60
N VAL A 78 5.70 12.47 3.67
CA VAL A 78 4.55 13.24 4.20
C VAL A 78 3.99 14.20 3.15
N LYS A 79 4.85 14.93 2.43
CA LYS A 79 4.41 15.86 1.37
C LYS A 79 3.65 15.15 0.25
N VAL A 80 4.14 14.01 -0.20
CA VAL A 80 3.50 13.20 -1.25
C VAL A 80 2.12 12.71 -0.79
N VAL A 81 2.04 12.12 0.41
CA VAL A 81 0.77 11.69 1.00
C VAL A 81 -0.19 12.87 1.14
N ARG A 82 0.26 13.99 1.71
CA ARG A 82 -0.56 15.20 1.85
C ARG A 82 -1.08 15.73 0.51
N SER A 83 -0.25 15.66 -0.53
CA SER A 83 -0.63 16.08 -1.89
C SER A 83 -1.73 15.17 -2.45
N GLU A 84 -1.64 13.86 -2.27
CA GLU A 84 -2.69 12.93 -2.70
C GLU A 84 -4.02 13.16 -2.00
N LEU A 85 -3.98 13.55 -0.73
CA LEU A 85 -5.17 13.79 0.08
C LEU A 85 -5.85 15.15 -0.21
N ARG A 86 -5.23 16.04 -0.99
CA ARG A 86 -5.83 17.33 -1.35
C ARG A 86 -6.94 17.14 -2.38
N GLY A 87 -8.19 17.44 -1.98
CA GLY A 87 -9.35 17.47 -2.88
C GLY A 87 -9.95 16.10 -3.21
N ARG A 88 -9.56 15.04 -2.49
CA ARG A 88 -10.04 13.68 -2.71
C ARG A 88 -10.43 13.05 -1.37
N SER A 89 -11.65 12.52 -1.28
CA SER A 89 -12.09 11.68 -0.17
C SER A 89 -11.98 10.20 -0.55
N GLY A 90 -11.56 9.34 0.37
CA GLY A 90 -11.53 7.89 0.14
C GLY A 90 -10.33 7.39 -0.66
N SER A 91 -9.25 8.18 -0.76
CA SER A 91 -8.00 7.72 -1.37
C SER A 91 -7.47 6.46 -0.67
N LYS A 92 -6.95 5.52 -1.46
CA LYS A 92 -6.29 4.32 -0.97
C LYS A 92 -4.80 4.46 -1.28
N ILE A 93 -3.98 4.35 -0.23
CA ILE A 93 -2.53 4.51 -0.34
C ILE A 93 -1.88 3.15 -0.03
N PHE A 94 -0.86 2.80 -0.81
CA PHE A 94 -0.02 1.64 -0.57
C PHE A 94 1.41 2.08 -0.33
N LEU A 95 2.05 1.48 0.68
CA LEU A 95 3.47 1.66 0.98
C LEU A 95 4.15 0.29 1.07
N ASP A 96 5.13 0.06 0.21
CA ASP A 96 6.08 -1.06 0.29
C ASP A 96 7.51 -0.51 0.42
N GLY A 97 8.26 -1.04 1.39
CA GLY A 97 9.64 -0.61 1.66
C GLY A 97 9.84 0.12 2.98
N LEU A 98 9.04 -0.15 4.01
CA LEU A 98 9.27 0.39 5.36
C LEU A 98 10.66 -0.01 5.88
N GLU A 99 11.08 -1.25 5.65
CA GLU A 99 12.41 -1.75 6.00
C GLU A 99 13.51 -0.92 5.33
N TYR A 100 13.27 -0.46 4.09
CA TYR A 100 14.20 0.39 3.37
C TYR A 100 14.25 1.81 3.94
N LEU A 101 13.13 2.35 4.43
CA LEU A 101 13.13 3.61 5.19
C LEU A 101 13.97 3.49 6.47
N LEU A 102 13.88 2.37 7.18
CA LEU A 102 14.61 2.12 8.41
C LEU A 102 16.12 1.95 8.22
N LEU A 103 16.59 1.60 7.01
CA LEU A 103 18.03 1.60 6.73
C LEU A 103 18.66 3.01 6.80
N PHE A 104 17.85 4.07 6.66
CA PHE A 104 18.32 5.47 6.62
C PHE A 104 17.80 6.33 7.76
N ASN A 105 16.86 5.81 8.57
CA ASN A 105 16.19 6.56 9.62
C ASN A 105 16.01 5.68 10.85
N ASP A 106 16.07 6.28 12.03
CA ASP A 106 15.73 5.58 13.26
C ASP A 106 14.21 5.32 13.36
N MET A 107 13.85 4.25 14.06
CA MET A 107 12.45 3.84 14.23
C MET A 107 11.56 4.92 14.87
N ASN A 108 12.11 5.77 15.76
CA ASN A 108 11.31 6.82 16.39
C ASN A 108 10.83 7.83 15.35
N LYS A 109 11.73 8.34 14.51
CA LYS A 109 11.35 9.26 13.41
C LYS A 109 10.36 8.63 12.44
N VAL A 110 10.52 7.35 12.12
CA VAL A 110 9.60 6.64 11.24
C VAL A 110 8.20 6.54 11.86
N LEU A 111 8.08 6.15 13.13
CA LEU A 111 6.79 6.06 13.81
C LEU A 111 6.13 7.44 14.00
N ASP A 112 6.90 8.47 14.30
CA ASP A 112 6.39 9.85 14.39
C ASP A 112 5.84 10.31 13.04
N THR A 113 6.57 10.03 11.95
CA THR A 113 6.14 10.30 10.57
C THR A 113 4.86 9.56 10.23
N LEU A 114 4.77 8.28 10.60
CA LEU A 114 3.56 7.47 10.37
C LEU A 114 2.37 7.97 11.21
N SER A 115 2.61 8.48 12.42
CA SER A 115 1.56 9.11 13.24
C SER A 115 1.05 10.43 12.63
N GLU A 116 1.94 11.22 12.02
CA GLU A 116 1.53 12.40 11.24
C GLU A 116 0.67 11.98 10.03
N ILE A 117 1.12 10.98 9.27
CA ILE A 117 0.38 10.44 8.13
C ILE A 117 -0.99 9.89 8.55
N ASP A 118 -1.08 9.14 9.65
CA ASP A 118 -2.35 8.64 10.20
C ASP A 118 -3.34 9.78 10.49
N SER A 119 -2.84 10.90 11.02
CA SER A 119 -3.64 12.09 11.29
C SER A 119 -4.17 12.73 10.00
N LEU A 120 -3.34 12.81 8.96
CA LEU A 120 -3.75 13.29 7.63
C LEU A 120 -4.81 12.38 7.00
N LEU A 121 -4.62 11.06 7.08
CA LEU A 121 -5.55 10.06 6.55
C LEU A 121 -6.93 10.16 7.22
N LYS A 122 -6.97 10.34 8.54
CA LYS A 122 -8.20 10.54 9.31
C LYS A 122 -8.98 11.75 8.84
N ALA A 123 -8.31 12.89 8.66
CA ALA A 123 -8.94 14.12 8.20
C ALA A 123 -9.55 13.96 6.78
N ALA A 124 -8.89 13.20 5.91
CA ALA A 124 -9.31 12.98 4.53
C ALA A 124 -10.25 11.78 4.31
N ARG A 125 -10.56 11.03 5.38
CA ARG A 125 -11.28 9.73 5.30
C ARG A 125 -10.63 8.77 4.29
N ALA A 126 -9.30 8.75 4.27
CA ALA A 126 -8.47 7.90 3.45
C ALA A 126 -7.87 6.77 4.28
N GLU A 127 -7.32 5.75 3.61
CA GLU A 127 -6.65 4.62 4.27
C GLU A 127 -5.30 4.33 3.60
N LEU A 128 -4.35 3.86 4.42
CA LEU A 128 -3.04 3.42 3.95
C LEU A 128 -2.81 1.96 4.36
N VAL A 129 -2.44 1.13 3.38
CA VAL A 129 -2.00 -0.24 3.58
C VAL A 129 -0.50 -0.29 3.40
N MET A 130 0.20 -0.80 4.41
CA MET A 130 1.65 -0.95 4.38
C MET A 130 2.03 -2.42 4.33
N ALA A 131 2.69 -2.83 3.25
CA ALA A 131 3.22 -4.18 3.13
C ALA A 131 4.48 -4.32 3.98
N ILE A 132 4.53 -5.35 4.82
CA ILE A 132 5.69 -5.67 5.64
C ILE A 132 5.93 -7.18 5.64
N ASP A 133 7.21 -7.55 5.67
CA ASP A 133 7.63 -8.90 6.00
C ASP A 133 8.25 -8.88 7.41
N PRO A 134 7.59 -9.50 8.41
CA PRO A 134 8.07 -9.50 9.79
C PRO A 134 9.51 -9.98 9.96
N LEU A 135 10.01 -10.84 9.06
CA LEU A 135 11.37 -11.37 9.11
C LEU A 135 12.44 -10.33 8.74
N THR A 136 12.03 -9.17 8.20
CA THR A 136 12.94 -8.08 7.79
C THR A 136 13.15 -7.02 8.88
N PHE A 137 12.56 -7.19 10.06
CA PHE A 137 12.61 -6.22 11.16
C PHE A 137 13.21 -6.84 12.42
N GLU A 138 13.87 -6.02 13.24
CA GLU A 138 14.23 -6.42 14.60
C GLU A 138 12.97 -6.63 15.45
N GLN A 139 13.01 -7.61 16.37
CA GLN A 139 11.86 -7.95 17.21
C GLN A 139 11.29 -6.75 17.97
N LYS A 140 12.17 -5.93 18.57
CA LYS A 140 11.76 -4.74 19.34
C LYS A 140 10.98 -3.73 18.50
N ASP A 141 11.34 -3.60 17.23
CA ASP A 141 10.78 -2.64 16.28
C ASP A 141 9.44 -3.16 15.74
N LEU A 142 9.38 -4.46 15.48
CA LEU A 142 8.17 -5.18 15.11
C LEU A 142 7.10 -5.12 16.22
N GLU A 143 7.48 -5.30 17.49
CA GLU A 143 6.57 -5.16 18.63
C GLU A 143 5.96 -3.76 18.74
N ARG A 144 6.75 -2.71 18.46
CA ARG A 144 6.27 -1.33 18.41
C ARG A 144 5.26 -1.13 17.28
N MET A 145 5.54 -1.67 16.10
CA MET A 145 4.63 -1.60 14.96
C MET A 145 3.31 -2.33 15.23
N TRP A 146 3.36 -3.53 15.82
CA TRP A 146 2.18 -4.30 16.22
C TRP A 146 1.34 -3.59 17.27
N GLY A 147 1.99 -2.87 18.19
CA GLY A 147 1.30 -2.03 19.16
C GLY A 147 0.70 -0.75 18.55
N ALA A 148 1.22 -0.28 17.41
CA ALA A 148 0.77 0.97 16.78
C ALA A 148 -0.36 0.77 15.75
N PHE A 149 -0.33 -0.34 15.00
CA PHE A 149 -1.18 -0.51 13.82
C PHE A 149 -1.88 -1.88 13.79
N PRO A 150 -3.14 -1.95 13.31
CA PRO A 150 -3.80 -3.21 13.06
C PRO A 150 -3.09 -3.99 11.94
N ARG A 151 -3.21 -5.32 12.00
CA ARG A 151 -2.51 -6.27 11.13
C ARG A 151 -3.52 -7.13 10.43
N TYR A 152 -3.25 -7.44 9.17
CA TYR A 152 -4.10 -8.25 8.34
C TYR A 152 -3.29 -9.13 7.41
N THR A 153 -3.83 -10.29 7.09
CA THR A 153 -3.46 -11.03 5.89
C THR A 153 -4.05 -10.35 4.65
N ALA A 154 -3.61 -10.78 3.46
CA ALA A 154 -4.21 -10.32 2.20
C ALA A 154 -5.71 -10.64 2.12
N GLU A 155 -6.11 -11.83 2.58
CA GLU A 155 -7.50 -12.30 2.57
C GLU A 155 -8.38 -11.45 3.50
N GLU A 156 -7.90 -11.19 4.72
CA GLU A 156 -8.61 -10.35 5.69
C GLU A 156 -8.76 -8.91 5.21
N LEU A 157 -7.73 -8.34 4.58
CA LEU A 157 -7.80 -7.02 3.95
C LEU A 157 -8.85 -7.00 2.84
N LEU A 158 -8.80 -7.94 1.89
CA LEU A 158 -9.76 -7.99 0.80
C LEU A 158 -11.20 -8.17 1.32
N ALA A 159 -11.41 -9.01 2.34
CA ALA A 159 -12.70 -9.18 2.99
C ALA A 159 -13.19 -7.89 3.66
N LYS A 160 -12.31 -7.19 4.40
CA LYS A 160 -12.62 -5.87 5.03
C LYS A 160 -13.16 -4.88 4.00
N TYR A 161 -12.55 -4.81 2.82
CA TYR A 161 -12.96 -3.85 1.78
C TYR A 161 -14.13 -4.35 0.91
N SER A 162 -14.37 -5.67 0.84
CA SER A 162 -15.53 -6.23 0.14
C SER A 162 -16.85 -5.96 0.87
N VAL A 163 -16.82 -5.97 2.20
CA VAL A 163 -18.00 -5.78 3.06
C VAL A 163 -18.38 -4.29 3.20
N GLY A 164 -17.45 -3.37 2.96
CA GLY A 164 -17.61 -1.92 3.22
C GLY A 164 -17.98 -1.03 2.02
N GLY A 165 -18.00 -1.53 0.79
CA GLY A 165 -18.35 -0.72 -0.40
C GLY A 165 -18.07 -1.44 -1.71
N SER A 166 -18.97 -1.27 -2.68
CA SER A 166 -19.00 -1.93 -4.00
C SER A 166 -17.62 -2.09 -4.63
N ILE A 167 -17.07 -3.31 -4.58
CA ILE A 167 -15.95 -3.67 -5.42
C ILE A 167 -16.53 -3.93 -6.81
N ASN A 168 -16.23 -3.05 -7.77
CA ASN A 168 -16.27 -3.42 -9.18
C ASN A 168 -15.11 -4.39 -9.40
N ILE A 169 -15.36 -5.67 -9.15
CA ILE A 169 -14.49 -6.74 -9.61
C ILE A 169 -14.71 -6.78 -11.13
N PRO A 170 -13.73 -6.41 -11.97
CA PRO A 170 -13.87 -6.67 -13.39
C PRO A 170 -13.94 -8.18 -13.54
N THR A 171 -15.11 -8.68 -13.90
CA THR A 171 -15.26 -10.08 -14.29
C THR A 171 -14.56 -10.21 -15.63
N SER A 172 -13.29 -10.61 -15.63
CA SER A 172 -12.67 -11.16 -16.82
C SER A 172 -13.29 -12.54 -17.07
N ILE A 173 -14.49 -12.53 -17.66
CA ILE A 173 -15.05 -13.69 -18.36
C ILE A 173 -14.41 -13.71 -19.74
N GLY A 174 -13.64 -14.76 -20.00
CA GLY A 174 -13.08 -15.07 -21.29
C GLY A 174 -12.20 -16.31 -21.24
N ALA A 175 -12.64 -17.34 -20.51
CA ALA A 175 -12.09 -18.69 -20.62
C ALA A 175 -12.34 -19.23 -22.04
N GLU A 176 -11.31 -19.90 -22.57
CA GLU A 176 -11.37 -21.08 -23.43
C GLU A 176 -12.55 -21.17 -24.42
N ARG A 177 -12.24 -20.92 -25.70
CA ARG A 177 -12.87 -21.70 -26.78
C ARG A 177 -11.99 -22.90 -27.07
N GLU A 178 -12.26 -23.99 -26.38
CA GLU A 178 -11.87 -25.32 -26.83
C GLU A 178 -12.71 -25.73 -28.04
N ARG A 179 -12.09 -26.56 -28.87
CA ARG A 179 -12.51 -26.96 -30.21
C ARG A 179 -13.81 -27.76 -30.22
N SER A 180 -14.57 -27.67 -31.30
CA SER A 180 -15.35 -28.80 -31.82
C SER A 180 -15.46 -28.66 -33.34
N ASP A 181 -14.93 -29.67 -34.01
CA ASP A 181 -15.05 -29.94 -35.44
C ASP A 181 -16.51 -30.00 -35.92
N VAL A 182 -16.72 -29.84 -37.24
CA VAL A 182 -17.36 -30.83 -38.15
C VAL A 182 -17.81 -30.15 -39.47
N ARG A 183 -17.28 -30.70 -40.59
CA ARG A 183 -17.83 -30.84 -41.99
C ARG A 183 -18.58 -29.64 -42.59
N VAL A 184 -18.26 -29.18 -43.80
CA VAL A 184 -18.28 -29.85 -45.13
C VAL A 184 -17.24 -29.22 -46.05
#